data_AF-A0A1F9LET6-F1
#
_entry.id   AF-A0A1F9LET6-F1
#
_cell.length_a   1.000
_cell.length_b   1.000
_cell.length_c   1.000
_cell.angle_alpha   90.00
_cell.angle_beta   90.00
_cell.angle_gamma   90.00
#
_symmetry.space_group_name_H-M   'P 1'
#
loop_
_entity.id
_entity.type
_entity.pdbx_description
1 polymer ?
#
loop_
_entity_poly.entity_id
_entity_poly.type
_entity_poly.pdbx_seq_one_letter_code
_entity_poly.pdbx_strand_id
1 'polypeptide(L)' 'MTNEEKPFEITKSFGLGVLLKLTKNNCPDIKIINNGKTFTSNVTLDKMTEAVNDTLESHHIRLKVG' A
#
# COMPACT_ATOMS: atom_id res chain seq x y z
N MET A 1 -16.81 -4.46 -18.45
CA MET A 1 -16.89 -3.13 -17.79
C MET A 1 -15.47 -2.72 -17.46
N THR A 2 -14.90 -1.82 -18.25
CA THR A 2 -13.55 -1.27 -18.07
C THR A 2 -13.63 -0.12 -17.08
N ASN A 3 -13.62 -0.44 -15.78
CA ASN A 3 -13.16 0.54 -14.80
C ASN A 3 -11.67 0.66 -15.04
N GLU A 4 -11.25 1.72 -15.71
CA GLU A 4 -9.83 2.09 -15.73
C GLU A 4 -9.41 2.29 -14.28
N GLU A 5 -8.75 1.27 -13.75
CA GLU A 5 -8.16 1.19 -12.44
C GLU A 5 -7.15 2.33 -12.27
N LYS A 6 -7.64 3.49 -11.84
CA LYS A 6 -6.81 4.68 -11.71
C LYS A 6 -5.82 4.49 -10.56
N PRO A 7 -4.55 4.90 -10.76
CA PRO A 7 -3.61 5.12 -9.68
C PRO A 7 -4.26 5.92 -8.55
N PHE A 8 -4.15 5.44 -7.32
CA PHE A 8 -4.64 6.18 -6.16
C PHE A 8 -3.52 7.04 -5.55
N GLU A 9 -3.91 8.15 -4.95
CA GLU A 9 -3.05 9.04 -4.19
C GLU A 9 -3.49 9.07 -2.73
N ILE A 10 -2.56 8.87 -1.80
CA ILE A 10 -2.86 8.87 -0.37
C ILE A 10 -1.90 9.77 0.40
N THR A 11 -2.44 10.55 1.34
CA THR A 11 -1.66 11.41 2.25
C THR A 11 -0.75 10.57 3.13
N LYS A 12 0.51 10.95 3.20
CA LYS A 12 1.50 10.27 4.02
C LYS A 12 1.21 10.46 5.51
N SER A 13 1.09 9.34 6.23
CA SER A 13 1.21 9.29 7.69
C SER A 13 2.42 8.43 8.08
N PHE A 14 2.91 8.58 9.31
CA PHE A 14 4.08 7.83 9.78
C PHE A 14 3.84 6.31 9.69
N GLY A 15 2.72 5.82 10.24
CA GLY A 15 2.37 4.39 10.21
C GLY A 15 2.16 3.85 8.80
N LEU A 16 1.48 4.61 7.93
CA LEU A 16 1.25 4.20 6.54
C LEU A 16 2.55 4.10 5.75
N GLY A 17 3.49 5.04 5.96
CA GLY A 17 4.78 5.01 5.27
C GLY A 17 5.62 3.76 5.59
N VAL A 18 5.53 3.25 6.84
CA VAL A 18 6.21 2.01 7.23
C VAL A 18 5.55 0.80 6.56
N LEU A 19 4.21 0.70 6.62
CA LEU A 19 3.47 -0.40 6.00
C LEU A 19 3.73 -0.49 4.50
N LEU A 20 3.61 0.63 3.77
CA LEU A 20 3.84 0.66 2.33
C LEU A 20 5.28 0.27 1.94
N LYS A 21 6.26 0.59 2.79
CA LYS A 21 7.66 0.17 2.56
C LYS A 21 7.85 -1.33 2.73
N LEU A 22 7.21 -1.93 3.74
CA LEU A 22 7.19 -3.39 3.93
C LEU A 22 6.47 -4.07 2.77
N THR A 23 5.30 -3.55 2.38
CA THR A 23 4.51 -4.08 1.27
C THR A 23 5.27 -4.05 -0.05
N LYS A 24 5.97 -2.95 -0.36
CA LYS A 24 6.85 -2.88 -1.53
C LYS A 24 7.95 -3.96 -1.52
N ASN A 25 8.50 -4.29 -0.35
CA ASN A 25 9.53 -5.33 -0.24
C ASN A 25 8.94 -6.75 -0.38
N ASN A 26 7.69 -6.95 0.03
CA ASN A 26 7.01 -8.24 -0.05
C ASN A 26 6.35 -8.49 -1.43
N CYS A 27 5.98 -7.42 -2.14
CA CYS A 27 5.27 -7.47 -3.42
C CYS A 27 6.04 -6.66 -4.49
N PRO A 28 6.99 -7.27 -5.23
CA PRO A 28 7.86 -6.57 -6.18
C PRO A 28 7.12 -5.93 -7.36
N ASP A 29 5.91 -6.40 -7.68
CA ASP A 29 5.09 -5.86 -8.77
C ASP A 29 4.41 -4.53 -8.41
N ILE A 30 4.40 -4.17 -7.13
CA ILE A 30 3.81 -2.94 -6.62
C ILE A 30 4.87 -1.84 -6.58
N LYS A 31 4.68 -0.83 -7.42
CA LYS A 31 5.47 0.39 -7.44
C LYS A 31 4.76 1.45 -6.61
N ILE A 32 5.48 2.01 -5.65
CA ILE A 32 5.04 3.13 -4.83
C ILE A 32 6.03 4.26 -5.01
N ILE A 33 5.53 5.41 -5.46
CA ILE A 33 6.27 6.65 -5.63
C ILE A 33 5.91 7.56 -4.47
N ASN A 34 6.91 8.18 -3.85
CA ASN A 34 6.72 9.14 -2.77
C ASN A 34 6.94 10.55 -3.33
N ASN A 35 5.87 11.36 -3.36
CA ASN A 35 5.88 12.74 -3.86
C ASN A 35 6.05 13.77 -2.72
N GLY A 36 6.62 13.36 -1.59
CA GLY A 36 6.85 14.18 -0.41
C GLY A 36 5.66 14.16 0.56
N LYS A 37 4.52 14.68 0.12
CA LYS A 37 3.28 14.73 0.93
C LYS A 37 2.36 13.53 0.73
N THR A 38 2.46 12.89 -0.42
CA THR A 38 1.56 11.82 -0.84
C THR A 38 2.34 10.65 -1.41
N PHE A 39 1.69 9.49 -1.44
CA PHE A 39 2.14 8.31 -2.17
C PHE A 39 1.23 8.07 -3.36
N THR A 40 1.83 7.70 -4.50
CA THR A 40 1.13 7.25 -5.69
C THR A 40 1.52 5.81 -5.98
N SER A 41 0.55 4.96 -6.31
CA SER A 41 0.81 3.56 -6.68
C SER A 41 0.36 3.24 -8.11
N ASN A 42 1.03 2.26 -8.74
CA ASN A 42 0.62 1.70 -10.04
C ASN A 42 -0.58 0.75 -9.95
N VAL A 43 -1.03 0.38 -8.74
CA VAL A 43 -2.18 -0.51 -8.52
C VAL A 43 -3.35 0.24 -7.89
N THR A 44 -4.53 -0.37 -7.92
CA THR A 44 -5.72 0.14 -7.22
C THR A 44 -5.58 0.10 -5.72
N LEU A 45 -6.48 0.81 -5.03
CA LEU A 45 -6.59 0.77 -3.59
C LEU A 45 -6.91 -0.64 -3.08
N ASP A 46 -7.79 -1.37 -3.77
CA ASP A 46 -8.18 -2.73 -3.39
C ASP A 46 -6.98 -3.68 -3.45
N LYS A 47 -6.22 -3.64 -4.55
CA LYS A 47 -5.02 -4.45 -4.72
C LYS A 47 -3.89 -4.05 -3.77
N MET A 48 -3.76 -2.76 -3.44
CA MET A 48 -2.85 -2.32 -2.38
C MET A 48 -3.30 -2.86 -1.01
N THR A 49 -4.60 -2.85 -0.73
CA THR A 49 -5.15 -3.33 0.54
C THR A 49 -4.86 -4.81 0.72
N GLU A 50 -5.06 -5.61 -0.33
CA GLU A 50 -4.71 -7.03 -0.37
C GLU A 50 -3.21 -7.24 -0.08
N ALA A 51 -2.33 -6.54 -0.80
CA ALA A 51 -0.89 -6.65 -0.61
C ALA A 51 -0.42 -6.21 0.79
N VAL A 52 -1.06 -5.20 1.37
CA VAL A 52 -0.81 -4.78 2.75
C VAL A 52 -1.23 -5.89 3.72
N ASN A 53 -2.40 -6.51 3.53
CA ASN A 53 -2.86 -7.62 4.36
C ASN A 53 -1.91 -8.82 4.28
N ASP A 54 -1.50 -9.23 3.08
CA ASP A 54 -0.53 -10.31 2.87
C ASP A 54 0.80 -10.03 3.58
N THR A 55 1.23 -8.75 3.58
CA THR A 55 2.44 -8.32 4.29
C THR A 55 2.27 -8.40 5.81
N LEU A 56 1.09 -8.00 6.32
CA LEU A 56 0.79 -8.10 7.75
C LEU A 56 0.79 -9.56 8.20
N GLU A 57 0.16 -10.45 7.42
CA GLU A 57 0.13 -11.89 7.70
C GLU A 57 1.53 -12.50 7.63
N SER A 58 2.32 -12.23 6.59
CA SER A 58 3.67 -12.79 6.43
C SER A 58 4.62 -12.39 7.56
N HIS A 59 4.44 -11.19 8.13
CA HIS A 59 5.23 -10.68 9.25
C HIS A 59 4.57 -10.90 10.61
N HIS A 60 3.44 -11.61 10.68
CA HIS A 60 2.66 -11.84 11.91
C HIS A 60 2.27 -10.54 12.65
N ILE A 61 2.09 -9.44 11.91
CA ILE A 61 1.71 -8.14 12.44
C ILE A 61 0.20 -8.11 12.62
N ARG A 62 -0.26 -7.82 13.85
CA ARG A 62 -1.67 -7.59 14.16
C ARG A 62 -1.91 -6.12 14.43
N LEU A 63 -2.59 -5.45 13.50
CA LEU A 63 -3.06 -4.08 13.73
C LEU A 63 -4.17 -4.13 14.78
N LYS A 64 -3.98 -3.44 15.91
CA LYS A 64 -5.09 -3.14 16.82
C LYS A 64 -5.84 -1.96 16.25
N VAL A 65 -7.09 -2.19 15.84
CA VAL A 65 -8.02 -1.09 15.57
C VAL A 65 -8.39 -0.50 16.93
N GLY A 66 -8.02 0.76 17.14
CA GLY A 66 -8.33 1.54 18.35
C GLY A 66 -9.61 2.33 18.20
#